data_AF-V5QQ74-F1
#
_entry.id   AF-V5QQ74-F1
#
_cell.length_a   1.000
_cell.length_b   1.000
_cell.length_c   1.000
_cell.angle_alpha   90.00
_cell.angle_beta   90.00
_cell.angle_gamma   90.00
#
_symmetry.space_group_name_H-M   'P 1'
#
loop_
_entity.id
_entity.type
_entity.pdbx_description
1 polymer ?
#
loop_
_entity_poly.entity_id
_entity_poly.type
_entity_poly.pdbx_seq_one_letter_code
_entity_poly.pdbx_strand_id
1 'polypeptide(L)' 'ECPGHFGHIELARPVFHPGFIVKVKKILESICVNCGKLKADI' A
#
# COMPACT_ATOMS: atom_id res chain seq x y z
N GLU A 1 13.81 32.50 -11.39
CA GLU A 1 14.52 31.48 -10.59
C GLU A 1 13.80 30.13 -10.75
N CYS A 2 14.52 29.00 -10.72
CA CYS A 2 13.91 27.67 -10.89
C CYS A 2 13.62 27.02 -9.53
N PRO A 3 12.38 26.52 -9.27
CA PRO A 3 11.99 25.96 -7.97
C PRO A 3 12.52 24.55 -7.69
N GLY A 4 13.17 23.91 -8.69
CA GLY A 4 13.64 22.53 -8.60
C GLY A 4 12.70 21.51 -9.24
N HIS A 5 13.16 20.27 -9.31
CA HIS A 5 12.49 19.16 -9.99
C HIS A 5 12.46 17.93 -9.08
N PHE A 6 11.39 17.14 -9.18
CA PHE A 6 11.30 15.87 -8.45
C PHE A 6 12.17 14.80 -9.11
N GLY A 7 12.80 13.98 -8.27
CA GLY A 7 13.43 12.72 -8.65
C GLY A 7 12.76 11.54 -7.95
N HIS A 8 13.07 10.32 -8.38
CA HIS A 8 12.65 9.10 -7.69
C HIS A 8 13.80 8.11 -7.64
N ILE A 9 13.72 7.15 -6.71
CA ILE A 9 14.68 6.06 -6.54
C ILE A 9 13.90 4.75 -6.69
N GLU A 10 14.36 3.88 -7.58
CA GLU A 10 13.87 2.51 -7.67
C GLU A 10 14.51 1.66 -6.57
N LEU A 11 13.68 1.03 -5.74
CA LEU A 11 14.15 0.15 -4.69
C LEU A 11 14.26 -1.29 -5.21
N ALA A 12 15.25 -2.04 -4.70
CA ALA A 12 15.43 -3.44 -5.07
C ALA A 12 14.25 -4.34 -4.68
N ARG A 13 13.45 -3.93 -3.69
CA ARG A 13 12.29 -4.68 -3.17
C ARG A 13 11.20 -3.71 -2.68
N PRO A 14 9.92 -4.14 -2.66
CA PRO A 14 8.86 -3.36 -2.05
C PRO A 14 9.09 -3.21 -0.54
N VAL A 15 8.69 -2.07 0.00
CA VAL A 15 8.78 -1.74 1.43
C VAL A 15 7.44 -1.25 1.94
N PHE A 16 7.13 -1.51 3.21
CA PHE A 16 5.95 -0.94 3.85
C PHE A 16 6.23 0.49 4.28
N HIS A 17 5.34 1.41 3.92
CA HIS A 17 5.38 2.77 4.45
C HIS A 17 4.77 2.78 5.87
N PRO A 18 5.50 3.19 6.92
CA PRO A 18 5.04 3.10 8.30
C PRO A 18 3.77 3.92 8.56
N GLY A 19 3.62 5.08 7.90
CA GLY A 19 2.40 5.90 7.98
C GLY A 19 1.14 5.24 7.43
N PHE A 20 1.26 4.16 6.65
CA PHE A 20 0.12 3.45 6.05
C PHE A 20 -0.08 2.04 6.59
N ILE A 21 0.79 1.53 7.47
CA ILE A 21 0.74 0.12 7.89
C ILE A 21 -0.59 -0.27 8.55
N VAL A 22 -1.18 0.63 9.34
CA VAL A 22 -2.49 0.41 9.98
C VAL A 22 -3.60 0.29 8.95
N LYS A 23 -3.56 1.11 7.88
CA LYS A 23 -4.55 1.04 6.79
C LYS A 23 -4.38 -0.23 5.96
N VAL A 24 -3.13 -0.60 5.64
CA VAL A 24 -2.83 -1.86 4.94
C VAL A 24 -3.37 -3.05 5.71
N LYS A 25 -3.12 -3.12 7.03
CA LYS A 25 -3.68 -4.17 7.89
C LYS A 25 -5.20 -4.26 7.78
N LYS A 26 -5.91 -3.14 7.93
CA LYS A 26 -7.38 -3.11 7.82
C LYS A 26 -7.88 -3.62 6.46
N ILE A 27 -7.21 -3.27 5.37
CA ILE A 27 -7.57 -3.75 4.02
C ILE A 27 -7.41 -5.27 3.95
N LEU A 28 -6.28 -5.79 4.42
CA LEU A 28 -6.00 -7.24 4.43
C LEU A 28 -7.00 -8.02 5.31
N GLU A 29 -7.49 -7.43 6.40
CA GLU A 29 -8.51 -8.01 7.26
C GLU A 29 -9.89 -8.05 6.58
N SER A 30 -10.20 -7.06 5.74
CA SER A 30 -11.49 -6.93 5.02
C SER A 30 -11.63 -7.82 3.78
N ILE A 31 -10.52 -8.34 3.24
CA ILE A 31 -10.52 -9.18 2.04
C ILE A 31 -10.19 -10.65 2.34
N CYS A 32 -10.69 -11.56 1.52
CA CYS A 32 -10.20 -12.94 1.48
C CYS A 32 -8.84 -12.98 0.78
N VAL A 33 -7.79 -13.41 1.48
CA VAL A 33 -6.42 -13.47 0.91
C VAL A 33 -6.26 -14.50 -0.22
N ASN A 34 -7.23 -15.41 -0.38
CA ASN A 34 -7.20 -16.42 -1.45
C ASN A 34 -7.86 -15.95 -2.75
N CYS A 35 -8.98 -15.20 -2.66
CA CYS A 35 -9.75 -14.80 -3.84
C CYS A 35 -9.85 -13.28 -4.06
N GLY A 36 -9.31 -12.47 -3.14
CA GLY A 36 -9.31 -11.01 -3.21
C GLY A 36 -10.66 -10.33 -3.00
N LYS A 37 -11.75 -11.10 -2.85
CA LYS A 37 -13.10 -10.55 -2.60
C LYS A 37 -13.23 -9.98 -1.19
N LEU A 38 -14.11 -9.00 -1.03
CA LEU A 38 -14.52 -8.52 0.28
C LEU A 38 -15.23 -9.63 1.04
N LYS A 39 -14.99 -9.70 2.35
CA LYS A 39 -15.68 -10.64 3.26
C LYS A 39 -17.12 -10.24 3.57
N ALA A 40 -17.57 -9.08 3.09
CA ALA A 40 -18.91 -8.54 3.36
C ALA A 40 -20.03 -9.27 2.61
N ASP A 41 -19.70 -10.07 1.58
CA ASP A 41 -20.65 -10.77 0.70
C ASP A 41 -20.91 -12.24 1.12
N ILE A 42 -20.60 -12.61 2.38
CA ILE A 42 -20.89 -13.93 2.98
C ILE A 42 -22.05 -13.80 3.95
#